data_AF-A0A848ZKZ8-F1
#
_entry.id   AF-A0A848ZKZ8-F1
#
_cell.length_a   1.000
_cell.length_b   1.000
_cell.length_c   1.000
_cell.angle_alpha   90.00
_cell.angle_beta   90.00
_cell.angle_gamma   90.00
#
_symmetry.space_group_name_H-M   'P 1'
#
loop_
_entity.id
_entity.type
_entity.pdbx_description
1 polymer ?
#
loop_
_entity_poly.entity_id
_entity_poly.type
_entity_poly.pdbx_seq_one_letter_code
_entity_poly.pdbx_strand_id
1 'polypeptide(L)'
;MKLFKHQHWHFLILLVLLALLYNYVCADAAILKGELWGLSTLTWFVIALLSPIVHQFYVLLCWRYELHYKSISKRYGEKGFKLYKIGFAILILSRPITIILLAISNAFTLPIGTLFSYLLSGILLIPAIYLFYSTKKYFGFDRAFGIDHFYPEKFRNAPMVTQGIFKYSANAMYVFGFLILWVPGILLQSKAAVLLAFFNHIYIWVHYYFTERPDMKLIYKN
;
A
#
# COMPACT_ATOMS: atom_id res chain seq x y z
N MET A 1 -4.73 -17.36 18.81
CA MET A 1 -5.52 -17.70 17.59
C MET A 1 -4.65 -17.53 16.35
N LYS A 2 -4.75 -18.42 15.34
CA LYS A 2 -3.93 -18.36 14.11
C LYS A 2 -4.08 -17.03 13.34
N LEU A 3 -5.27 -16.43 13.43
CA LEU A 3 -5.62 -15.14 12.82
C LEU A 3 -4.68 -13.99 13.22
N PHE A 4 -4.28 -13.93 14.50
CA PHE A 4 -3.52 -12.80 15.06
C PHE A 4 -2.02 -13.09 15.18
N LYS A 5 -1.52 -14.14 14.52
CA LYS A 5 -0.10 -14.49 14.58
C LYS A 5 0.73 -13.29 14.09
N HIS A 6 1.62 -12.81 14.96
CA HIS A 6 2.48 -11.62 14.77
C HIS A 6 1.77 -10.26 14.63
N GLN A 7 0.44 -10.17 14.78
CA GLN A 7 -0.29 -8.92 14.60
C GLN A 7 -0.08 -7.91 15.73
N HIS A 8 0.39 -8.35 16.90
CA HIS A 8 0.83 -7.44 17.97
C HIS A 8 2.03 -6.57 17.53
N TRP A 9 2.96 -7.11 16.73
CA TRP A 9 4.07 -6.32 16.17
C TRP A 9 3.59 -5.36 15.08
N HIS A 10 2.64 -5.79 14.25
CA HIS A 10 2.01 -4.91 13.25
C HIS A 10 1.37 -3.69 13.92
N PHE A 11 0.58 -3.92 14.96
CA PHE A 11 -0.05 -2.86 15.75
C PHE A 11 0.96 -1.98 16.49
N LEU A 12 1.95 -2.57 17.16
CA LEU A 12 2.97 -1.82 17.87
C LEU A 12 3.74 -0.87 16.95
N ILE A 13 4.15 -1.35 15.77
CA ILE A 13 4.88 -0.51 14.80
C ILE A 13 3.95 0.54 14.20
N LEU A 14 2.68 0.23 13.94
CA LEU A 14 1.71 1.24 13.52
C LEU A 14 1.58 2.36 14.57
N LEU A 15 1.48 2.01 15.86
CA LEU A 15 1.43 3.01 16.95
C LEU A 15 2.68 3.90 16.96
N VAL A 16 3.87 3.31 16.82
CA VAL A 16 5.12 4.06 16.74
C VAL A 16 5.12 5.00 15.53
N LEU A 17 4.73 4.52 14.35
CA LEU A 17 4.66 5.34 13.14
C LEU A 17 3.65 6.49 13.28
N LEU A 18 2.50 6.24 13.90
CA LEU A 18 1.49 7.27 14.17
C LEU A 18 1.99 8.31 15.19
N ALA A 19 2.70 7.88 16.23
CA ALA A 19 3.28 8.79 17.20
C ALA A 19 4.37 9.67 16.57
N LEU A 20 5.26 9.10 15.75
CA LEU A 20 6.27 9.86 15.01
C LEU A 20 5.62 10.84 14.02
N LEU A 21 4.60 10.38 13.30
CA LEU A 21 3.85 11.22 12.37
C LEU A 21 3.19 12.40 13.09
N TYR A 22 2.52 12.14 14.21
CA TYR A 22 1.88 13.17 15.04
C TYR A 22 2.91 14.21 15.52
N ASN A 23 4.03 13.78 16.07
CA ASN A 23 5.08 14.68 16.53
C ASN A 23 5.62 15.57 15.39
N TYR A 24 5.83 14.99 14.21
CA TYR A 24 6.32 15.75 13.05
C TYR A 24 5.28 16.76 12.54
N VAL A 25 4.01 16.37 12.50
CA VAL A 25 2.89 17.27 12.13
C VAL A 25 2.76 18.43 13.11
N CYS A 26 2.91 18.18 14.42
CA CYS A 26 2.87 19.23 15.44
C CYS A 26 4.07 20.19 15.34
N ALA A 27 5.22 19.74 14.83
CA ALA A 27 6.43 20.54 14.72
C ALA A 27 6.45 21.47 13.48
N ASP A 28 5.73 21.14 12.41
CA ASP A 28 5.69 21.93 11.17
C ASP A 28 4.26 22.22 10.72
N ALA A 29 3.77 23.43 11.06
CA ALA A 29 2.44 23.90 10.71
C ALA A 29 2.17 23.95 9.19
N ALA A 30 3.21 24.00 8.34
CA ALA A 30 3.04 23.99 6.89
C ALA A 30 2.46 22.66 6.37
N ILE A 31 2.57 21.57 7.13
CA ILE A 31 2.01 20.26 6.76
C ILE A 31 0.48 20.30 6.71
N LEU A 32 -0.17 21.12 7.54
CA LEU A 32 -1.64 21.20 7.59
C LEU A 32 -2.18 22.48 6.94
N LYS A 33 -1.33 23.23 6.23
CA LYS A 33 -1.71 24.47 5.57
C LYS A 33 -2.42 24.19 4.24
N GLY A 34 -3.58 24.85 4.06
CA GLY A 34 -4.33 24.87 2.81
C GLY A 34 -5.67 24.14 2.90
N GLU A 35 -6.39 24.09 1.80
CA GLU A 35 -7.71 23.50 1.69
C GLU A 35 -7.98 23.02 0.26
N LEU A 36 -8.97 22.15 0.11
CA LEU A 36 -9.50 21.73 -1.19
C LEU A 36 -11.00 21.47 -1.04
N TRP A 37 -11.81 22.09 -1.91
CA TRP A 37 -13.27 21.98 -1.91
C TRP A 37 -13.92 22.34 -0.57
N GLY A 38 -13.39 23.36 0.11
CA GLY A 38 -13.89 23.81 1.42
C GLY A 38 -13.53 22.88 2.59
N LEU A 39 -12.76 21.82 2.34
CA LEU A 39 -12.23 20.94 3.38
C LEU A 39 -10.76 21.29 3.65
N SER A 40 -10.42 21.42 4.93
CA SER A 40 -9.05 21.69 5.37
C SER A 40 -8.08 20.58 4.95
N THR A 41 -6.80 20.92 4.81
CA THR A 41 -5.73 19.93 4.61
C THR A 41 -5.71 18.88 5.72
N LEU A 42 -6.03 19.23 6.98
CA LEU A 42 -6.15 18.28 8.07
C LEU A 42 -7.18 17.18 7.76
N THR A 43 -8.34 17.55 7.22
CA THR A 43 -9.37 16.60 6.81
C THR A 43 -8.84 15.65 5.75
N TRP A 44 -8.22 16.18 4.69
CA TRP A 44 -7.61 15.36 3.63
C TRP A 44 -6.46 14.49 4.14
N PHE A 45 -5.67 14.99 5.09
CA PHE A 45 -4.57 14.28 5.72
C PHE A 45 -5.06 13.06 6.48
N VAL A 46 -6.10 13.22 7.30
CA VAL A 46 -6.72 12.11 8.05
C VAL A 46 -7.32 11.08 7.10
N ILE A 47 -8.02 11.50 6.05
CA ILE A 47 -8.58 10.58 5.03
C ILE A 47 -7.47 9.77 4.36
N ALA A 48 -6.40 10.43 3.90
CA ALA A 48 -5.27 9.78 3.25
C ALA A 48 -4.46 8.88 4.19
N LEU A 49 -4.39 9.21 5.48
CA LEU A 49 -3.76 8.39 6.52
C LEU A 49 -4.58 7.14 6.85
N LEU A 50 -5.91 7.25 6.93
CA LEU A 50 -6.79 6.13 7.23
C LEU A 50 -6.87 5.14 6.07
N SER A 51 -6.80 5.60 4.81
CA SER A 51 -6.86 4.75 3.62
C SER A 51 -5.92 3.51 3.67
N PRO A 52 -4.59 3.63 3.89
CA PRO A 52 -3.72 2.47 4.02
C PRO A 52 -4.00 1.61 5.26
N ILE A 53 -4.44 2.20 6.38
CA ILE A 53 -4.73 1.48 7.63
C ILE A 53 -5.94 0.57 7.42
N VAL A 54 -7.04 1.14 6.92
CA VAL A 54 -8.28 0.41 6.60
C VAL A 54 -8.00 -0.66 5.54
N HIS A 55 -7.23 -0.34 4.51
CA HIS A 55 -6.89 -1.31 3.47
C HIS A 55 -6.10 -2.50 4.03
N GLN A 56 -5.02 -2.27 4.80
CA GLN A 56 -4.24 -3.36 5.35
C GLN A 56 -5.03 -4.22 6.34
N PHE A 57 -5.91 -3.60 7.14
CA PHE A 57 -6.78 -4.33 8.05
C PHE A 57 -7.79 -5.21 7.30
N TYR A 58 -8.40 -4.67 6.24
CA TYR A 58 -9.27 -5.44 5.34
C TYR A 58 -8.54 -6.66 4.76
N VAL A 59 -7.35 -6.46 4.20
CA VAL A 59 -6.53 -7.53 3.62
C VAL A 59 -6.17 -8.58 4.68
N LEU A 60 -5.68 -8.15 5.84
CA LEU A 60 -5.35 -9.03 6.97
C LEU A 60 -6.53 -9.96 7.31
N LEU A 61 -7.71 -9.38 7.53
CA LEU A 61 -8.88 -10.17 7.90
C LEU A 61 -9.26 -11.12 6.77
N CYS A 62 -9.42 -10.63 5.55
CA CYS A 62 -9.83 -11.46 4.42
C CYS A 62 -8.85 -12.61 4.16
N TRP A 63 -7.55 -12.32 4.10
CA TRP A 63 -6.52 -13.33 3.86
C TRP A 63 -6.45 -14.36 4.98
N ARG A 64 -6.39 -13.96 6.24
CA ARG A 64 -6.25 -14.92 7.35
C ARG A 64 -7.50 -15.75 7.58
N TYR A 65 -8.68 -15.14 7.45
CA TYR A 65 -9.95 -15.89 7.55
C TYR A 65 -10.14 -16.86 6.39
N GLU A 66 -9.69 -16.48 5.20
CA GLU A 66 -9.75 -17.37 4.04
C GLU A 66 -8.73 -18.50 4.16
N LEU A 67 -7.47 -18.19 4.43
CA LEU A 67 -6.38 -19.16 4.49
C LEU A 67 -6.59 -20.22 5.59
N HIS A 68 -7.08 -19.82 6.77
CA HIS A 68 -7.23 -20.74 7.90
C HIS A 68 -8.62 -21.37 8.04
N TYR A 69 -9.67 -20.70 7.56
CA TYR A 69 -11.06 -21.12 7.84
C TYR A 69 -11.94 -21.23 6.58
N LYS A 70 -11.44 -20.82 5.41
CA LYS A 70 -12.19 -20.76 4.14
C LYS A 70 -13.48 -19.95 4.26
N SER A 71 -13.48 -18.90 5.08
CA SER A 71 -14.71 -18.21 5.50
C SER A 71 -15.45 -17.56 4.33
N ILE A 72 -14.70 -16.95 3.40
CA ILE A 72 -15.28 -16.26 2.24
C ILE A 72 -15.74 -17.31 1.23
N SER A 73 -14.90 -18.31 0.93
CA SER A 73 -15.24 -19.39 0.01
C SER A 73 -16.42 -20.24 0.48
N LYS A 74 -16.56 -20.51 1.79
CA LYS A 74 -17.73 -21.23 2.34
C LYS A 74 -19.03 -20.46 2.16
N ARG A 75 -19.00 -19.12 2.24
CA ARG A 75 -20.19 -18.28 2.13
C ARG A 75 -20.57 -17.94 0.70
N TYR A 76 -19.59 -17.75 -0.18
CA TYR A 76 -19.80 -17.20 -1.52
C TYR A 76 -19.32 -18.12 -2.66
N GLY A 77 -18.77 -19.29 -2.34
CA GLY A 77 -18.27 -20.26 -3.31
C GLY A 77 -17.22 -19.65 -4.25
N GLU A 78 -17.33 -19.97 -5.54
CA GLU A 78 -16.43 -19.50 -6.59
C GLU A 78 -16.41 -17.98 -6.76
N LYS A 79 -17.46 -17.28 -6.32
CA LYS A 79 -17.53 -15.82 -6.35
C LYS A 79 -16.72 -15.16 -5.22
N GLY A 80 -16.25 -15.93 -4.24
CA GLY A 80 -15.58 -15.42 -3.04
C GLY A 80 -14.37 -14.55 -3.36
N PHE A 81 -13.44 -15.04 -4.20
CA PHE A 81 -12.27 -14.26 -4.59
C PHE A 81 -12.64 -13.00 -5.37
N LYS A 82 -13.64 -13.08 -6.27
CA LYS A 82 -14.11 -11.93 -7.06
C LYS A 82 -14.67 -10.82 -6.16
N LEU A 83 -15.48 -11.17 -5.15
CA LEU A 83 -16.04 -10.20 -4.21
C LEU A 83 -14.95 -9.54 -3.36
N TYR A 84 -14.02 -10.33 -2.84
CA TYR A 84 -12.86 -9.82 -2.13
C TYR A 84 -12.01 -8.87 -3.01
N LYS A 85 -11.74 -9.27 -4.25
CA LYS A 85 -10.96 -8.48 -5.21
C LYS A 85 -11.59 -7.11 -5.50
N ILE A 86 -12.93 -7.00 -5.53
CA ILE A 86 -13.61 -5.70 -5.69
C ILE A 86 -13.32 -4.79 -4.49
N GLY A 87 -13.50 -5.31 -3.27
CA GLY A 87 -13.21 -4.55 -2.05
C GLY A 87 -11.74 -4.12 -1.96
N PHE A 88 -10.82 -5.05 -2.26
CA PHE A 88 -9.40 -4.74 -2.38
C PHE A 88 -9.14 -3.63 -3.40
N ALA A 89 -9.70 -3.75 -4.62
CA ALA A 89 -9.50 -2.79 -5.70
C ALA A 89 -9.96 -1.38 -5.31
N ILE A 90 -11.12 -1.25 -4.67
CA ILE A 90 -11.63 0.03 -4.16
C ILE A 90 -10.64 0.63 -3.16
N LEU A 91 -10.18 -0.16 -2.19
CA LEU A 91 -9.30 0.30 -1.13
C LEU A 91 -7.90 0.63 -1.63
N ILE A 92 -7.28 -0.20 -2.48
CA ILE A 92 -5.95 0.08 -3.04
C ILE A 92 -5.96 1.29 -3.97
N LEU A 93 -7.01 1.50 -4.76
CA LEU A 93 -7.14 2.67 -5.65
C LEU A 93 -7.50 3.95 -4.88
N SER A 94 -8.18 3.83 -3.73
CA SER A 94 -8.42 4.99 -2.86
C SER A 94 -7.12 5.64 -2.36
N ARG A 95 -6.02 4.86 -2.23
CA ARG A 95 -4.73 5.37 -1.74
C ARG A 95 -4.12 6.44 -2.65
N PRO A 96 -3.83 6.19 -3.94
CA PRO A 96 -3.32 7.23 -4.82
C PRO A 96 -4.31 8.39 -4.96
N ILE A 97 -5.63 8.13 -5.00
CA ILE A 97 -6.64 9.20 -5.10
C ILE A 97 -6.56 10.13 -3.89
N THR A 98 -6.58 9.60 -2.67
CA THR A 98 -6.54 10.41 -1.45
C THR A 98 -5.21 11.15 -1.28
N ILE A 99 -4.09 10.55 -1.69
CA ILE A 99 -2.78 11.22 -1.71
C ILE A 99 -2.74 12.36 -2.73
N ILE A 100 -3.34 12.20 -3.92
CA ILE A 100 -3.45 13.28 -4.91
C ILE A 100 -4.28 14.44 -4.36
N LEU A 101 -5.43 14.15 -3.74
CA LEU A 101 -6.28 15.18 -3.14
C LEU A 101 -5.56 15.92 -2.01
N LEU A 102 -4.83 15.19 -1.15
CA LEU A 102 -3.97 15.79 -0.13
C LEU A 102 -2.88 16.68 -0.76
N ALA A 103 -2.22 16.20 -1.81
CA ALA A 103 -1.17 16.94 -2.49
C ALA A 103 -1.66 18.25 -3.08
N ILE A 104 -2.88 18.26 -3.64
CA ILE A 104 -3.53 19.47 -4.16
C ILE A 104 -3.86 20.43 -3.01
N SER A 105 -4.46 19.93 -1.91
CA SER A 105 -4.85 20.77 -0.77
C SER A 105 -3.68 21.47 -0.09
N ASN A 106 -2.47 20.88 -0.19
CA ASN A 106 -1.26 21.33 0.48
C ASN A 106 -0.12 21.68 -0.51
N ALA A 107 -0.48 22.04 -1.75
CA ALA A 107 0.48 22.32 -2.82
C ALA A 107 1.43 23.49 -2.49
N PHE A 108 2.65 23.45 -3.02
CA PHE A 108 3.69 24.47 -2.89
C PHE A 108 4.12 24.81 -1.45
N THR A 109 3.90 23.89 -0.51
CA THR A 109 4.37 24.02 0.88
C THR A 109 5.77 23.44 1.08
N LEU A 110 6.26 22.61 0.15
CA LEU A 110 7.61 22.05 0.13
C LEU A 110 8.48 22.91 -0.81
N PRO A 111 9.40 23.74 -0.30
CA PRO A 111 10.17 24.66 -1.13
C PRO A 111 11.32 23.92 -1.86
N ILE A 112 10.98 23.17 -2.90
CA ILE A 112 11.94 22.53 -3.81
C ILE A 112 11.82 23.14 -5.21
N GLY A 113 12.93 23.29 -5.92
CA GLY A 113 12.90 23.86 -7.28
C GLY A 113 12.02 23.02 -8.23
N THR A 114 11.24 23.67 -9.08
CA THR A 114 10.29 23.01 -10.01
C THR A 114 10.98 21.99 -10.91
N LEU A 115 12.17 22.32 -11.44
CA LEU A 115 12.95 21.38 -12.25
C LEU A 115 13.32 20.11 -11.46
N PHE A 116 13.77 20.28 -10.21
CA PHE A 116 14.10 19.16 -9.34
C PHE A 116 12.87 18.29 -9.03
N SER A 117 11.73 18.93 -8.74
CA SER A 117 10.45 18.26 -8.54
C SER A 117 10.06 17.38 -9.74
N TYR A 118 10.15 17.90 -10.97
CA TYR A 118 9.82 17.16 -12.19
C TYR A 118 10.77 15.99 -12.45
N LEU A 119 12.08 16.22 -12.32
CA LEU A 119 13.09 15.17 -12.51
C LEU A 119 12.91 14.04 -11.49
N LEU A 120 12.77 14.38 -10.20
CA LEU A 120 12.60 13.38 -9.16
C LEU A 120 11.29 12.59 -9.34
N SER A 121 10.21 13.25 -9.73
CA SER A 121 8.94 12.59 -10.03
C SER A 121 9.07 11.61 -11.21
N GLY A 122 9.78 12.01 -12.27
CA GLY A 122 10.07 11.12 -13.41
C GLY A 122 10.88 9.89 -12.99
N ILE A 123 11.94 10.07 -12.20
CA ILE A 123 12.79 8.99 -11.70
C ILE A 123 11.99 7.97 -10.88
N LEU A 124 11.05 8.42 -10.05
CA LEU A 124 10.22 7.54 -9.23
C LEU A 124 9.10 6.86 -10.03
N LEU A 125 8.54 7.56 -11.03
CA LEU A 125 7.43 7.07 -11.83
C LEU A 125 7.86 5.93 -12.77
N ILE A 126 9.06 6.00 -13.37
CA ILE A 126 9.59 4.98 -14.29
C ILE A 126 9.55 3.56 -13.69
N PRO A 127 10.19 3.28 -12.53
CA PRO A 127 10.17 1.94 -11.93
C PRO A 127 8.76 1.53 -11.46
N ALA A 128 7.92 2.47 -11.02
CA ALA A 128 6.54 2.17 -10.65
C ALA A 128 5.72 1.68 -11.86
N ILE A 129 5.79 2.39 -13.00
CA ILE A 129 5.13 1.98 -14.25
C ILE A 129 5.67 0.64 -14.73
N TYR A 130 6.99 0.45 -14.68
CA TYR A 130 7.61 -0.81 -15.09
C TYR A 130 7.18 -1.98 -14.20
N LEU A 131 6.93 -1.76 -12.91
CA LEU A 131 6.32 -2.75 -12.03
C LEU A 131 4.91 -3.12 -12.47
N PHE A 132 4.04 -2.15 -12.77
CA PHE A 132 2.67 -2.47 -13.22
C PHE A 132 2.67 -3.27 -14.52
N TYR A 133 3.52 -2.90 -15.47
CA TYR A 133 3.76 -3.68 -16.69
C TYR A 133 4.22 -5.11 -16.38
N SER A 134 5.26 -5.23 -15.55
CA SER A 134 5.84 -6.53 -15.19
C SER A 134 4.85 -7.41 -14.44
N THR A 135 4.03 -6.82 -13.56
CA THR A 135 2.97 -7.51 -12.83
C THR A 135 1.93 -8.04 -13.79
N LYS A 136 1.44 -7.23 -14.72
CA LYS A 136 0.47 -7.66 -15.73
C LYS A 136 1.03 -8.78 -16.63
N LYS A 137 2.28 -8.66 -17.06
CA LYS A 137 2.88 -9.55 -18.07
C LYS A 137 3.42 -10.87 -17.49
N TYR A 138 4.00 -10.85 -16.28
CA TYR A 138 4.75 -11.99 -15.74
C TYR A 138 4.16 -12.58 -14.45
N PHE A 139 3.51 -11.77 -13.60
CA PHE A 139 3.01 -12.23 -12.30
C PHE A 139 1.51 -12.54 -12.28
N GLY A 140 0.71 -11.69 -12.93
CA GLY A 140 -0.75 -11.72 -12.91
C GLY A 140 -1.34 -10.92 -11.75
N PHE A 141 -2.32 -10.06 -12.06
CA PHE A 141 -2.98 -9.24 -11.03
C PHE A 141 -3.75 -10.06 -9.99
N ASP A 142 -4.29 -11.22 -10.36
CA ASP A 142 -5.01 -12.06 -9.39
C ASP A 142 -4.08 -12.61 -8.30
N ARG A 143 -2.84 -12.96 -8.67
CA ARG A 143 -1.80 -13.25 -7.68
C ARG A 143 -1.44 -12.02 -6.86
N ALA A 144 -1.33 -10.84 -7.49
CA ALA A 144 -1.05 -9.60 -6.76
C ALA A 144 -2.16 -9.23 -5.77
N PHE A 145 -3.40 -9.65 -6.04
CA PHE A 145 -4.55 -9.49 -5.14
C PHE A 145 -4.60 -10.57 -4.04
N GLY A 146 -3.85 -11.66 -4.15
CA GLY A 146 -3.80 -12.73 -3.14
C GLY A 146 -4.73 -13.92 -3.43
N ILE A 147 -4.94 -14.29 -4.70
CA ILE A 147 -5.70 -15.50 -5.07
C ILE A 147 -5.09 -16.79 -4.47
N ASP A 148 -3.80 -16.75 -4.14
CA ASP A 148 -3.06 -17.82 -3.47
C ASP A 148 -3.55 -18.12 -2.05
N HIS A 149 -4.17 -17.16 -1.36
CA HIS A 149 -4.83 -17.38 -0.07
C HIS A 149 -6.15 -18.16 -0.23
N PHE A 150 -6.81 -17.99 -1.37
CA PHE A 150 -8.07 -18.70 -1.70
C PHE A 150 -7.80 -20.13 -2.17
N TYR A 151 -6.72 -20.36 -2.92
CA TYR A 151 -6.37 -21.68 -3.47
C TYR A 151 -4.92 -22.11 -3.17
N PRO A 152 -4.51 -22.18 -1.90
CA PRO A 152 -3.12 -22.42 -1.51
C PRO A 152 -2.56 -23.73 -2.08
N GLU A 153 -3.39 -24.75 -2.24
CA GLU A 153 -3.04 -26.03 -2.86
C GLU A 153 -2.57 -25.89 -4.31
N LYS A 154 -3.14 -24.95 -5.08
CA LYS A 154 -2.77 -24.70 -6.49
C LYS A 154 -1.44 -23.96 -6.62
N PHE A 155 -1.09 -23.16 -5.61
CA PHE A 155 0.09 -22.28 -5.66
C PHE A 155 1.29 -22.81 -4.89
N ARG A 156 1.13 -23.90 -4.12
CA ARG A 156 2.17 -24.45 -3.25
C ARG A 156 3.53 -24.67 -3.90
N ASN A 157 3.54 -25.10 -5.16
CA ASN A 157 4.75 -25.36 -5.95
C ASN A 157 4.96 -24.33 -7.07
N ALA A 158 4.23 -23.21 -7.06
CA ALA A 158 4.39 -22.20 -8.09
C ALA A 158 5.76 -21.52 -7.95
N PRO A 159 6.52 -21.38 -9.04
CA PRO A 159 7.86 -20.80 -8.98
C PRO A 159 7.81 -19.30 -8.67
N MET A 160 8.92 -18.81 -8.12
CA MET A 160 9.17 -17.36 -8.02
C MET A 160 9.30 -16.76 -9.42
N VAL A 161 8.67 -15.61 -9.64
CA VAL A 161 8.79 -14.87 -10.90
C VAL A 161 10.06 -14.06 -10.86
N THR A 162 10.93 -14.24 -11.86
CA THR A 162 12.24 -13.56 -11.96
C THR A 162 12.37 -12.73 -13.23
N GLN A 163 11.28 -12.52 -13.97
CA GLN A 163 11.24 -11.73 -15.19
C GLN A 163 10.80 -10.28 -14.93
N GLY A 164 11.06 -9.40 -15.90
CA GLY A 164 10.69 -7.98 -15.79
C GLY A 164 11.39 -7.32 -14.61
N ILE A 165 10.65 -6.50 -13.84
CA ILE A 165 11.19 -5.85 -12.65
C ILE A 165 11.55 -6.81 -11.51
N PHE A 166 10.93 -8.01 -11.47
CA PHE A 166 11.14 -8.99 -10.40
C PHE A 166 12.56 -9.59 -10.42
N LYS A 167 13.29 -9.44 -11.53
CA LYS A 167 14.72 -9.83 -11.61
C LYS A 167 15.62 -9.00 -10.70
N TYR A 168 15.20 -7.78 -10.34
CA TYR A 168 15.96 -6.86 -9.50
C TYR A 168 15.62 -6.98 -8.01
N SER A 169 14.46 -7.56 -7.67
CA SER A 169 14.06 -7.76 -6.27
C SER A 169 12.97 -8.82 -6.15
N ALA A 170 13.16 -9.76 -5.22
CA ALA A 170 12.13 -10.73 -4.85
C ALA A 170 10.89 -10.09 -4.21
N ASN A 171 10.99 -8.84 -3.72
CA ASN A 171 9.90 -8.08 -3.12
C ASN A 171 9.57 -6.83 -3.95
N ALA A 172 9.70 -6.91 -5.28
CA ALA A 172 9.58 -5.77 -6.18
C ALA A 172 8.29 -4.94 -6.00
N MET A 173 7.17 -5.57 -5.63
CA MET A 173 5.91 -4.84 -5.36
C MET A 173 6.04 -3.85 -4.19
N TYR A 174 6.72 -4.26 -3.12
CA TYR A 174 6.94 -3.46 -1.92
C TYR A 174 8.03 -2.40 -2.14
N VAL A 175 9.05 -2.71 -2.95
CA VAL A 175 10.16 -1.79 -3.27
C VAL A 175 9.74 -0.70 -4.25
N PHE A 176 9.07 -1.06 -5.35
CA PHE A 176 8.84 -0.16 -6.47
C PHE A 176 7.39 0.32 -6.58
N GLY A 177 6.42 -0.45 -6.09
CA GLY A 177 5.00 -0.13 -6.29
C GLY A 177 4.55 1.10 -5.53
N PHE A 178 5.15 1.35 -4.37
CA PHE A 178 4.81 2.48 -3.53
C PHE A 178 5.46 3.79 -3.98
N LEU A 179 6.43 3.74 -4.91
CA LEU A 179 7.03 4.93 -5.51
C LEU A 179 5.96 5.80 -6.21
N ILE A 180 4.88 5.20 -6.73
CA ILE A 180 3.77 5.95 -7.33
C ILE A 180 3.10 6.93 -6.36
N LEU A 181 3.10 6.64 -5.06
CA LEU A 181 2.46 7.51 -4.06
C LEU A 181 3.30 8.75 -3.74
N TRP A 182 4.59 8.74 -4.05
CA TRP A 182 5.47 9.89 -3.86
C TRP A 182 5.26 10.95 -4.93
N VAL A 183 4.90 10.51 -6.15
CA VAL A 183 4.80 11.35 -7.34
C VAL A 183 3.87 12.55 -7.14
N PRO A 184 2.62 12.41 -6.64
CA PRO A 184 1.74 13.57 -6.45
C PRO A 184 2.32 14.61 -5.49
N GLY A 185 2.90 14.16 -4.37
CA GLY A 185 3.48 15.06 -3.37
C GLY A 185 4.71 15.80 -3.88
N ILE A 186 5.56 15.15 -4.67
CA ILE A 186 6.75 15.78 -5.23
C ILE A 186 6.37 16.73 -6.36
N LEU A 187 5.52 16.30 -7.31
CA LEU A 187 5.06 17.12 -8.44
C LEU A 187 4.37 18.41 -7.99
N LEU A 188 3.48 18.31 -7.00
CA LEU A 188 2.75 19.47 -6.46
C LEU A 188 3.49 20.14 -5.30
N GLN A 189 4.70 19.69 -4.98
CA GLN A 189 5.51 20.25 -3.91
C GLN A 189 4.74 20.33 -2.57
N SER A 190 4.03 19.26 -2.23
CA SER A 190 3.24 19.16 -1.00
C SER A 190 4.01 18.40 0.08
N LYS A 191 4.29 19.09 1.19
CA LYS A 191 4.92 18.48 2.37
C LYS A 191 4.08 17.34 2.92
N ALA A 192 2.77 17.55 3.05
CA ALA A 192 1.84 16.58 3.61
C ALA A 192 1.77 15.29 2.81
N ALA A 193 1.67 15.39 1.49
CA ALA A 193 1.60 14.23 0.62
C ALA A 193 2.93 13.47 0.57
N VAL A 194 4.09 14.15 0.58
CA VAL A 194 5.40 13.48 0.68
C VAL A 194 5.54 12.74 2.01
N LEU A 195 5.13 13.37 3.12
CA LEU A 195 5.13 12.74 4.45
C LEU A 195 4.25 11.49 4.49
N LEU A 196 3.03 11.55 3.96
CA LEU A 196 2.16 10.37 3.90
C LEU A 196 2.63 9.34 2.88
N ALA A 197 3.27 9.72 1.78
CA ALA A 197 3.90 8.77 0.86
C ALA A 197 4.98 7.96 1.58
N PHE A 198 5.81 8.63 2.40
CA PHE A 198 6.80 7.98 3.25
C PHE A 198 6.18 7.03 4.27
N PHE A 199 5.15 7.50 5.01
CA PHE A 199 4.39 6.63 5.92
C PHE A 199 3.84 5.40 5.20
N ASN A 200 3.21 5.58 4.03
CA ASN A 200 2.65 4.49 3.23
C ASN A 200 3.74 3.49 2.80
N HIS A 201 4.93 3.99 2.45
CA HIS A 201 6.05 3.18 1.97
C HIS A 201 6.68 2.36 3.11
N ILE A 202 6.79 2.90 4.33
CA ILE A 202 7.23 2.11 5.49
C ILE A 202 6.13 1.14 5.92
N TYR A 203 4.90 1.62 6.05
CA TYR A 203 3.81 0.86 6.62
C TYR A 203 3.44 -0.37 5.79
N ILE A 204 3.65 -0.37 4.47
CA ILE A 204 3.46 -1.58 3.67
C ILE A 204 4.48 -2.68 3.99
N TRP A 205 5.72 -2.35 4.40
CA TRP A 205 6.66 -3.36 4.86
C TRP A 205 6.23 -4.00 6.17
N VAL A 206 5.54 -3.25 7.04
CA VAL A 206 4.92 -3.80 8.26
C VAL A 206 3.89 -4.87 7.86
N HIS A 207 3.05 -4.61 6.86
CA HIS A 207 2.14 -5.62 6.31
C HIS A 207 2.88 -6.85 5.77
N TYR A 208 3.93 -6.64 4.97
CA TYR A 208 4.73 -7.73 4.42
C TYR A 208 5.27 -8.64 5.53
N TYR A 209 5.95 -8.08 6.53
CA TYR A 209 6.64 -8.89 7.54
C TYR A 209 5.71 -9.63 8.48
N PHE A 210 4.58 -9.04 8.85
CA PHE A 210 3.72 -9.58 9.90
C PHE A 210 2.44 -10.23 9.38
N THR A 211 2.03 -9.93 8.14
CA THR A 211 0.83 -10.51 7.52
C THR A 211 1.21 -11.41 6.35
N GLU A 212 1.77 -10.87 5.27
CA GLU A 212 1.97 -11.63 4.04
C GLU A 212 3.05 -12.71 4.18
N ARG A 213 4.26 -12.36 4.61
CA ARG A 213 5.39 -13.30 4.69
C ARG A 213 5.09 -14.54 5.52
N PRO A 214 4.46 -14.46 6.71
CA PRO A 214 4.06 -15.66 7.45
C PRO A 214 3.00 -16.50 6.73
N ASP A 215 2.13 -15.89 5.92
CA ASP A 215 1.14 -16.60 5.10
C ASP A 215 1.81 -17.26 3.89
N MET A 216 2.75 -16.58 3.24
CA MET A 216 3.54 -17.15 2.15
C MET A 216 4.29 -18.40 2.58
N LYS A 217 4.87 -18.41 3.80
CA LYS A 217 5.52 -19.61 4.36
C LYS A 217 4.56 -20.79 4.59
N LEU A 218 3.26 -20.52 4.73
CA LEU A 218 2.25 -21.58 4.86
C LEU A 218 1.75 -22.06 3.50
N ILE A 219 1.61 -21.14 2.55
CA ILE A 219 1.09 -21.42 1.21
C ILE A 219 2.14 -22.14 0.36
N TYR A 220 3.33 -21.55 0.28
CA TYR A 220 4.44 -22.00 -0.55
C TYR A 220 5.36 -22.94 0.23
N LYS A 221 5.75 -24.07 -0.37
CA LYS A 221 6.79 -24.96 0.18
C LYS A 221 8.17 -24.32 -0.05
N ASN A 222 8.49 -23.27 0.71
CA ASN A 222 9.81 -22.63 0.73
C ASN A 222 10.39 -22.64 2.14
#